data_AF-A0A4P6JI21-F1
#
_entry.id   AF-A0A4P6JI21-F1
#
_cell.length_a   1.000
_cell.length_b   1.000
_cell.length_c   1.000
_cell.angle_alpha   90.00
_cell.angle_beta   90.00
_cell.angle_gamma   90.00
#
_symmetry.space_group_name_H-M   'P 1'
#
loop_
_entity.id
_entity.type
_entity.pdbx_description
1 polymer ?
#
loop_
_entity_poly.entity_id
_entity_poly.type
_entity_poly.pdbx_seq_one_letter_code
_entity_poly.pdbx_strand_id
1 'polypeptide(L)'
;MDTIICAILAILLSLTTLQAMFFYFGMLKVRFIEWVFVNPCSISNLVFLVGSLVFLLSGSWMIMYIAALPLFFFGTQGLFIFSWRGMNLIPQASHLLMTISLLWMIIRSLQQGHFLEATAGLLISILIFTPFIAAQQAYIHKHHDRIQQLLQPETWLKPA
;
A
#
# COMPACT_ATOMS: atom_id res chain seq x y z
N MET A 1 23.95 5.06 1.15
CA MET A 1 23.33 3.72 1.00
C MET A 1 21.81 3.78 1.14
N ASP A 2 21.28 4.51 2.12
CA ASP A 2 19.82 4.58 2.35
C ASP A 2 19.04 5.26 1.23
N THR A 3 19.59 6.29 0.61
CA THR A 3 19.02 6.93 -0.57
C THR A 3 18.87 5.97 -1.75
N ILE A 4 19.86 5.10 -1.97
CA ILE A 4 19.84 4.08 -3.03
C ILE A 4 18.76 3.03 -2.73
N ILE A 5 18.73 2.50 -1.50
CA ILE A 5 17.72 1.51 -1.09
C ILE A 5 16.32 2.11 -1.20
N CYS A 6 16.13 3.36 -0.74
CA CYS A 6 14.87 4.08 -0.86
C CYS A 6 14.43 4.22 -2.32
N ALA A 7 15.33 4.65 -3.21
CA ALA A 7 15.04 4.80 -4.62
C ALA A 7 14.64 3.46 -5.26
N ILE A 8 15.34 2.36 -4.94
CA ILE A 8 15.00 1.02 -5.43
C ILE A 8 13.59 0.62 -4.96
N LEU A 9 13.31 0.74 -3.66
CA LEU A 9 11.99 0.39 -3.10
C LEU A 9 10.87 1.27 -3.71
N ALA A 10 11.12 2.56 -3.86
CA ALA A 10 10.17 3.50 -4.47
C ALA A 10 9.89 3.15 -5.94
N ILE A 11 10.92 2.81 -6.72
CA ILE A 11 10.74 2.39 -8.13
C ILE A 11 9.93 1.10 -8.19
N LEU A 12 10.30 0.08 -7.41
CA LEU A 12 9.61 -1.21 -7.40
C LEU A 12 8.15 -1.08 -6.96
N LEU A 13 7.87 -0.33 -5.90
CA LEU A 13 6.50 -0.05 -5.45
C LEU A 13 5.72 0.80 -6.45
N SER A 14 6.37 1.72 -7.16
CA SER A 14 5.72 2.49 -8.23
C SER A 14 5.27 1.57 -9.35
N LEU A 15 6.11 0.62 -9.77
CA LEU A 15 5.78 -0.35 -10.80
C LEU A 15 4.58 -1.24 -10.39
N THR A 16 4.56 -1.76 -9.16
CA THR A 16 3.42 -2.57 -8.70
C THR A 16 2.16 -1.74 -8.51
N THR A 17 2.28 -0.48 -8.09
CA THR A 17 1.14 0.44 -7.96
C THR A 17 0.55 0.77 -9.34
N LEU A 18 1.38 1.07 -10.34
CA LEU A 18 0.93 1.32 -11.71
C LEU A 18 0.27 0.09 -12.33
N GLN A 19 0.85 -1.10 -12.12
CA GLN A 19 0.26 -2.36 -12.54
C GLN A 19 -1.12 -2.56 -11.92
N ALA A 20 -1.25 -2.32 -10.61
CA ALA A 20 -2.52 -2.44 -9.91
C ALA A 20 -3.53 -1.41 -10.43
N MET A 21 -3.14 -0.15 -10.61
CA MET A 21 -4.00 0.88 -11.19
C MET A 21 -4.51 0.47 -12.57
N PHE A 22 -3.64 -0.07 -13.44
CA PHE A 22 -4.04 -0.57 -14.75
C PHE A 22 -5.06 -1.71 -14.64
N PHE A 23 -4.84 -2.66 -13.72
CA PHE A 23 -5.80 -3.75 -13.49
C PHE A 23 -7.17 -3.24 -13.04
N TYR A 24 -7.21 -2.38 -12.03
CA TYR A 24 -8.47 -1.88 -11.47
C TYR A 24 -9.21 -0.94 -12.43
N PHE A 25 -8.53 0.04 -13.04
CA PHE A 25 -9.20 0.99 -13.94
C PHE A 25 -9.38 0.45 -15.35
N GLY A 26 -8.42 -0.31 -15.87
CA GLY A 26 -8.46 -0.84 -17.23
C GLY A 26 -9.31 -2.10 -17.36
N MET A 27 -9.05 -3.11 -16.52
CA MET A 27 -9.74 -4.41 -16.61
C MET A 27 -11.04 -4.43 -15.81
N LEU A 28 -11.00 -4.03 -14.54
CA LEU A 28 -12.18 -4.07 -13.67
C LEU A 28 -13.13 -2.87 -13.84
N LYS A 29 -12.67 -1.81 -14.52
CA LYS A 29 -13.42 -0.57 -14.78
C LYS A 29 -14.06 0.01 -13.52
N VAL A 30 -13.38 -0.09 -12.38
CA VAL A 30 -13.89 0.47 -11.12
C VAL A 30 -13.81 2.00 -11.15
N ARG A 31 -14.77 2.66 -10.50
CA ARG A 31 -14.73 4.13 -10.36
C ARG A 31 -13.65 4.51 -9.35
N PHE A 32 -13.14 5.75 -9.45
CA PHE A 32 -12.09 6.24 -8.54
C PHE A 32 -12.43 6.05 -7.05
N ILE A 33 -13.67 6.40 -6.64
CA ILE A 33 -14.09 6.23 -5.24
C ILE A 33 -14.13 4.77 -4.81
N GLU A 34 -14.53 3.86 -5.69
CA GLU A 34 -14.54 2.42 -5.42
C GLU A 34 -13.10 1.91 -5.32
N TRP A 35 -12.23 2.31 -6.25
CA TRP A 35 -10.80 1.98 -6.27
C TRP A 35 -10.09 2.29 -4.94
N VAL A 36 -10.37 3.44 -4.34
CA VAL A 36 -9.79 3.83 -3.03
C VAL A 36 -10.05 2.77 -1.96
N PHE A 37 -11.23 2.15 -1.97
CA PHE A 37 -11.63 1.16 -0.95
C PHE A 37 -11.32 -0.28 -1.34
N VAL A 38 -11.32 -0.61 -2.64
CA VAL A 38 -11.03 -1.98 -3.12
C VAL A 38 -9.54 -2.23 -3.36
N ASN A 39 -8.73 -1.18 -3.47
CA ASN A 39 -7.28 -1.26 -3.62
C ASN A 39 -6.56 -0.33 -2.61
N PRO A 40 -6.73 -0.57 -1.30
CA PRO A 40 -6.10 0.25 -0.27
C PRO A 40 -4.57 0.09 -0.23
N CYS A 41 -4.03 -0.99 -0.79
CA CYS A 41 -2.58 -1.18 -0.96
C CYS A 41 -1.97 -0.08 -1.83
N SER A 42 -2.67 0.35 -2.90
CA SER A 42 -2.19 1.46 -3.73
C SER A 42 -2.18 2.79 -2.98
N ILE A 43 -3.18 3.04 -2.11
CA ILE A 43 -3.19 4.21 -1.22
C ILE A 43 -1.98 4.18 -0.27
N SER A 44 -1.72 3.01 0.31
CA SER A 44 -0.57 2.78 1.20
C SER A 44 0.76 3.04 0.48
N ASN A 45 0.89 2.52 -0.74
CA ASN A 45 2.08 2.73 -1.57
C ASN A 45 2.26 4.21 -1.92
N LEU A 46 1.21 4.92 -2.31
CA LEU A 46 1.28 6.35 -2.63
C LEU A 46 1.82 7.16 -1.45
N VAL A 47 1.39 6.86 -0.23
CA VAL A 47 1.88 7.53 0.99
C VAL A 47 3.37 7.27 1.18
N PHE A 48 3.80 6.01 1.00
CA PHE A 48 5.22 5.66 1.05
C PHE A 48 6.03 6.35 -0.06
N LEU A 49 5.49 6.45 -1.28
CA LEU A 49 6.16 7.11 -2.41
C LEU A 49 6.32 8.61 -2.19
N VAL A 50 5.29 9.28 -1.65
CA VAL A 50 5.37 10.69 -1.23
C VAL A 50 6.43 10.85 -0.13
N GLY A 51 6.41 9.98 0.89
CA GLY A 51 7.44 9.98 1.93
C GLY A 51 8.84 9.76 1.39
N SER A 52 9.00 8.84 0.45
CA SER A 52 10.27 8.53 -0.21
C SER A 52 10.79 9.72 -1.00
N LEU A 53 9.91 10.42 -1.74
CA LEU A 53 10.28 11.64 -2.46
C LEU A 53 10.76 12.72 -1.49
N VAL A 54 10.03 12.96 -0.40
CA VAL A 54 10.44 13.96 0.61
C VAL A 54 11.77 13.56 1.26
N PHE A 55 11.97 12.29 1.58
CA PHE A 55 13.24 11.80 2.10
C PHE A 55 14.39 12.01 1.10
N LEU A 56 14.19 11.70 -0.18
CA LEU A 56 15.22 11.89 -1.21
C LEU A 56 15.56 13.37 -1.45
N LEU A 57 14.62 14.28 -1.25
CA LEU A 57 14.82 15.73 -1.44
C LEU A 57 15.35 16.46 -0.20
N SER A 58 14.92 16.06 1.00
CA SER A 58 15.17 16.80 2.25
C SER A 58 15.94 16.01 3.31
N GLY A 59 16.10 14.70 3.14
CA GLY A 59 16.64 13.80 4.16
C GLY A 59 15.67 13.48 5.32
N SER A 60 14.47 14.08 5.34
CA SER A 60 13.49 13.87 6.42
C SER A 60 12.79 12.52 6.31
N TRP A 61 12.78 11.77 7.40
CA TRP A 61 12.11 10.47 7.51
C TRP A 61 10.66 10.55 7.97
N MET A 62 10.22 11.71 8.49
CA MET A 62 8.94 11.84 9.18
C MET A 62 7.75 11.41 8.30
N ILE A 63 7.70 11.85 7.04
CA ILE A 63 6.58 11.52 6.13
C ILE A 63 6.61 10.05 5.74
N MET A 64 7.79 9.43 5.64
CA MET A 64 7.86 8.00 5.39
C MET A 64 7.19 7.20 6.51
N TYR A 65 7.40 7.58 7.77
CA TYR A 65 6.76 6.92 8.91
C TYR A 65 5.24 7.07 8.96
N ILE A 66 4.65 8.05 8.24
CA ILE A 66 3.19 8.12 8.04
C ILE A 66 2.68 6.92 7.23
N ALA A 67 3.51 6.31 6.38
CA ALA A 67 3.13 5.10 5.65
C ALA A 67 3.16 3.83 6.52
N ALA A 68 3.70 3.87 7.75
CA ALA A 68 3.96 2.67 8.52
C ALA A 68 2.70 1.85 8.83
N LEU A 69 1.64 2.48 9.36
CA LEU A 69 0.38 1.78 9.67
C LEU A 69 -0.30 1.19 8.42
N PRO A 70 -0.53 1.94 7.33
CA PRO A 70 -1.19 1.37 6.16
C PRO A 70 -0.32 0.32 5.44
N LEU A 71 1.01 0.45 5.42
CA LEU A 71 1.90 -0.59 4.90
C LEU A 71 1.81 -1.89 5.72
N PHE A 72 1.75 -1.79 7.05
CA PHE A 72 1.57 -2.95 7.91
C PHE A 72 0.21 -3.62 7.68
N PHE A 73 -0.85 -2.82 7.76
CA PHE A 73 -2.22 -3.33 7.73
C PHE A 73 -2.59 -3.91 6.36
N PHE A 74 -2.37 -3.15 5.27
CA PHE A 74 -2.76 -3.60 3.93
C PHE A 74 -1.66 -4.43 3.24
N GLY A 75 -0.39 -4.16 3.53
CA GLY A 75 0.73 -4.90 2.95
C GLY A 75 1.06 -6.17 3.71
N THR A 76 1.54 -6.03 4.95
CA THR A 76 2.03 -7.18 5.72
C THR A 76 0.95 -8.18 6.08
N GLN A 77 -0.24 -7.75 6.52
CA GLN A 77 -1.34 -8.70 6.74
C GLN A 77 -1.84 -9.31 5.42
N GLY A 78 -1.72 -8.58 4.30
CA GLY A 78 -2.04 -9.08 2.97
C GLY A 78 -1.27 -10.35 2.58
N LEU A 79 -0.02 -10.50 3.05
CA LEU A 79 0.77 -11.72 2.84
C LEU A 79 0.10 -12.99 3.40
N PHE A 80 -0.70 -12.83 4.47
CA PHE A 80 -1.36 -13.94 5.17
C PHE A 80 -2.84 -14.09 4.80
N ILE A 81 -3.48 -13.01 4.34
CA ILE A 81 -4.90 -13.01 3.96
C ILE A 81 -5.10 -13.57 2.55
N PHE A 82 -4.24 -13.20 1.59
CA PHE A 82 -4.39 -13.64 0.21
C PHE A 82 -3.65 -14.96 -0.06
N SER A 83 -4.14 -15.75 -1.01
CA SER A 83 -3.51 -17.02 -1.36
C SER A 83 -2.24 -16.82 -2.20
N TRP A 84 -1.25 -17.70 -2.01
CA TRP A 84 0.01 -17.72 -2.78
C TRP A 84 -0.10 -18.57 -4.05
N ARG A 85 -1.23 -18.49 -4.76
CA ARG A 85 -1.52 -19.33 -5.93
C ARG A 85 -2.21 -18.56 -7.04
N GLY A 86 -1.97 -18.98 -8.27
CA GLY A 86 -2.61 -18.42 -9.46
C GLY A 86 -2.37 -16.93 -9.61
N MET A 87 -3.42 -16.20 -10.01
CA MET A 87 -3.36 -14.76 -10.28
C MET A 87 -3.10 -13.89 -9.03
N ASN A 88 -3.27 -14.45 -7.82
CA ASN A 88 -2.96 -13.75 -6.57
C ASN A 88 -1.45 -13.59 -6.34
N LEU A 89 -0.58 -14.27 -7.11
CA LEU A 89 0.87 -14.06 -7.04
C LEU A 89 1.28 -12.63 -7.39
N ILE A 90 0.53 -11.97 -8.26
CA ILE A 90 0.80 -10.58 -8.67
C ILE A 90 0.63 -9.60 -7.49
N PRO A 91 -0.55 -9.52 -6.82
CA PRO A 91 -0.68 -8.67 -5.64
C PRO A 91 0.24 -9.12 -4.49
N GLN A 92 0.56 -10.42 -4.35
CA GLN A 92 1.51 -10.87 -3.33
C GLN A 92 2.93 -10.32 -3.52
N ALA A 93 3.39 -10.13 -4.76
CA ALA A 93 4.65 -9.44 -5.01
C ALA A 93 4.63 -7.99 -4.47
N SER A 94 3.51 -7.29 -4.62
CA SER A 94 3.35 -5.94 -4.03
C SER A 94 3.35 -5.97 -2.51
N HIS A 95 2.62 -6.91 -1.87
CA HIS A 95 2.61 -7.04 -0.41
C HIS A 95 4.01 -7.35 0.16
N LEU A 96 4.82 -8.12 -0.58
CA LEU A 96 6.19 -8.41 -0.18
C LEU A 96 7.04 -7.15 -0.18
N LEU A 97 6.95 -6.33 -1.24
CA LEU A 97 7.65 -5.06 -1.34
C LEU A 97 7.20 -4.06 -0.26
N MET A 98 5.90 -4.00 0.04
CA MET A 98 5.36 -3.18 1.13
C MET A 98 5.95 -3.59 2.47
N THR A 99 6.01 -4.89 2.73
CA THR A 99 6.54 -5.45 3.99
C THR A 99 8.04 -5.20 4.10
N ILE A 100 8.81 -5.41 3.03
CA ILE A 100 10.24 -5.10 2.99
C ILE A 100 10.47 -3.61 3.25
N SER A 101 9.64 -2.73 2.67
CA SER A 101 9.75 -1.29 2.85
C SER A 101 9.51 -0.87 4.30
N LEU A 102 8.47 -1.43 4.93
CA LEU A 102 8.19 -1.24 6.34
C LEU A 102 9.34 -1.74 7.24
N LEU A 103 9.83 -2.96 7.00
CA LEU A 103 10.94 -3.53 7.76
C LEU A 103 12.21 -2.69 7.63
N TRP A 104 12.52 -2.22 6.42
CA TRP A 104 13.65 -1.33 6.20
C TRP A 104 13.52 -0.03 6.99
N MET A 105 12.35 0.61 6.99
CA MET A 105 12.11 1.82 7.79
C MET A 105 12.29 1.58 9.29
N ILE A 106 11.79 0.45 9.81
CA ILE A 106 11.92 0.07 11.22
C ILE A 106 13.39 -0.16 11.57
N ILE A 107 14.10 -0.97 10.77
CA ILE A 107 15.52 -1.27 10.99
C ILE A 107 16.36 0.02 10.98
N ARG A 108 16.11 0.92 10.03
CA ARG A 108 16.81 2.20 9.97
C ARG A 108 16.48 3.12 11.13
N SER A 109 15.23 3.16 11.57
CA SER A 109 14.85 3.88 12.80
C SER A 109 15.66 3.41 13.99
N LEU A 110 15.80 2.09 14.18
CA LEU A 110 16.50 1.50 15.31
C LEU A 110 18.02 1.71 15.23
N GLN A 111 18.59 1.70 14.03
CA GLN A 111 20.03 1.89 13.82
C GLN A 111 20.46 3.37 13.88
N GLN A 112 19.63 4.29 13.41
CA GLN A 112 19.97 5.71 13.27
C GLN A 112 19.40 6.59 14.39
N GLY A 113 18.50 6.05 15.21
CA GLY A 113 17.94 6.75 16.37
C GLY A 113 16.87 7.79 16.02
N HIS A 114 16.22 7.68 14.85
CA HIS A 114 15.14 8.59 14.40
C HIS A 114 13.81 8.35 15.13
N PHE A 115 13.85 8.18 16.45
CA PHE A 115 12.69 7.77 17.24
C PHE A 115 11.62 8.87 17.32
N LEU A 116 12.01 10.14 17.30
CA LEU A 116 11.07 11.25 17.34
C LEU A 116 10.28 11.33 16.03
N GLU A 117 10.96 11.29 14.88
CA GLU A 117 10.34 11.27 13.56
C GLU A 117 9.48 10.03 13.36
N ALA A 118 9.95 8.86 13.83
CA ALA A 118 9.19 7.62 13.79
C ALA A 118 7.93 7.68 14.64
N THR A 119 8.03 8.19 15.86
CA THR A 119 6.88 8.32 16.77
C THR A 119 5.88 9.33 16.24
N ALA A 120 6.33 10.52 15.82
CA ALA A 120 5.46 11.55 15.28
C ALA A 120 4.78 11.09 13.99
N GLY A 121 5.53 10.50 13.06
CA GLY A 121 5.00 9.96 11.81
C GLY A 121 3.99 8.83 12.06
N LEU A 122 4.27 7.92 13.00
CA LEU A 122 3.34 6.85 13.36
C LEU A 122 2.07 7.38 14.03
N LEU A 123 2.17 8.37 14.92
CA LEU A 123 0.98 8.98 15.54
C LEU A 123 0.09 9.64 14.48
N ILE A 124 0.68 10.36 13.53
CA ILE A 124 -0.04 10.92 12.38
C ILE A 124 -0.65 9.79 11.54
N SER A 125 0.10 8.70 11.32
CA SER A 125 -0.36 7.51 10.61
C SER A 125 -1.61 6.92 11.27
N ILE A 126 -1.62 6.78 12.60
CA ILE A 126 -2.78 6.27 13.36
C ILE A 126 -3.98 7.21 13.20
N LEU A 127 -3.79 8.52 13.41
CA LEU A 127 -4.87 9.49 13.32
C LEU A 127 -5.55 9.52 11.95
N ILE A 128 -4.78 9.34 10.87
CA ILE A 128 -5.30 9.38 9.49
C ILE A 128 -5.82 8.00 9.05
N PHE A 129 -5.03 6.94 9.27
CA PHE A 129 -5.32 5.64 8.68
C PHE A 129 -6.25 4.78 9.51
N THR A 130 -6.39 4.98 10.82
CA THR A 130 -7.42 4.29 11.60
C THR A 130 -8.84 4.59 11.09
N PRO A 131 -9.28 5.86 10.92
CA PRO A 131 -10.61 6.12 10.36
C PRO A 131 -10.72 5.69 8.90
N PHE A 132 -9.65 5.79 8.11
CA PHE A 132 -9.64 5.28 6.74
C PHE A 132 -9.84 3.76 6.67
N ILE A 133 -9.13 2.99 7.51
CA ILE A 133 -9.28 1.54 7.62
C ILE A 133 -10.72 1.18 8.02
N ALA A 134 -11.29 1.87 9.01
CA ALA A 134 -12.67 1.65 9.42
C ALA A 134 -13.66 1.93 8.28
N ALA A 135 -13.49 3.05 7.55
CA ALA A 135 -14.31 3.38 6.39
C ALA A 135 -14.15 2.35 5.26
N GLN A 136 -12.94 1.87 5.02
CA GLN A 136 -12.63 0.85 4.02
C GLN A 136 -13.30 -0.48 4.36
N GLN A 137 -13.19 -0.94 5.59
CA GLN A 137 -13.85 -2.17 6.04
C GLN A 137 -15.39 -2.04 5.96
N ALA A 138 -15.94 -0.91 6.39
CA ALA A 138 -17.37 -0.64 6.27
C ALA A 138 -17.85 -0.61 4.81
N TYR A 139 -17.05 -0.04 3.90
CA TYR A 139 -17.35 -0.03 2.46
C TYR A 139 -17.37 -1.46 1.89
N ILE A 140 -16.34 -2.26 2.16
CA ILE A 140 -16.27 -3.65 1.70
C ILE A 140 -17.44 -4.47 2.23
N HIS A 141 -17.80 -4.29 3.50
CA HIS A 141 -18.94 -5.00 4.10
C HIS A 141 -20.27 -4.59 3.46
N LYS A 142 -20.50 -3.28 3.28
CA LYS A 142 -21.74 -2.75 2.68
C LYS A 142 -21.90 -3.13 1.20
N HIS A 143 -20.80 -3.23 0.47
CA HIS A 143 -20.79 -3.52 -0.97
C HIS A 143 -20.31 -4.94 -1.29
N HIS A 144 -20.50 -5.88 -0.37
CA HIS A 144 -19.97 -7.24 -0.46
C HIS A 144 -20.26 -7.94 -1.80
N ASP A 145 -21.49 -7.86 -2.32
CA ASP A 145 -21.87 -8.49 -3.60
C ASP A 145 -21.05 -7.93 -4.77
N ARG A 146 -20.80 -6.61 -4.77
CA ARG A 146 -19.96 -5.95 -5.77
C ARG A 146 -18.50 -6.40 -5.64
N ILE A 147 -17.99 -6.59 -4.42
CA ILE A 147 -16.64 -7.09 -4.19
C ILE A 147 -16.51 -8.53 -4.69
N GLN A 148 -17.48 -9.39 -4.39
CA GLN A 148 -17.49 -10.76 -4.88
C GLN A 148 -17.48 -10.82 -6.41
N GLN A 149 -18.27 -9.95 -7.06
CA GLN A 149 -18.25 -9.82 -8.52
C GLN A 149 -16.85 -9.45 -9.04
N LEU A 150 -16.17 -8.47 -8.44
CA LEU A 150 -14.83 -8.04 -8.87
C LEU A 150 -13.77 -9.15 -8.72
N LEU A 151 -13.96 -10.07 -7.78
CA LEU A 151 -13.06 -11.21 -7.55
C LEU A 151 -13.27 -12.35 -8.55
N GLN A 152 -14.36 -12.36 -9.33
CA GLN A 152 -14.64 -13.42 -10.29
C GLN A 152 -13.83 -13.21 -11.60
N PRO A 153 -13.03 -14.20 -12.04
CA PRO A 153 -12.19 -14.06 -13.23
C PRO A 153 -12.94 -13.73 -14.53
N GLU A 154 -14.20 -14.18 -14.65
CA GLU A 154 -15.07 -13.86 -15.80
C GLU A 154 -15.37 -12.37 -15.96
N THR A 155 -15.19 -11.57 -14.91
CA THR A 155 -15.35 -10.11 -15.00
C THR A 155 -14.12 -9.42 -15.58
N TRP A 156 -12.97 -10.10 -15.62
CA TRP A 156 -11.70 -9.52 -16.06
C TRP A 156 -11.53 -9.55 -17.59
N LEU A 157 -12.30 -10.40 -18.28
CA LEU A 157 -12.14 -10.72 -19.70
C LEU A 157 -13.29 -10.20 -20.57
N LYS A 158 -14.30 -9.52 -20.00
CA LYS A 158 -15.40 -8.97 -20.80
C LYS A 158 -14.90 -7.78 -21.63
N PRO A 159 -14.94 -7.84 -22.98
CA PRO A 159 -14.64 -6.68 -23.80
C PRO A 159 -15.66 -5.57 -23.55
N ALA A 160 -15.24 -4.34 -23.83
CA ALA A 160 -16.06 -3.14 -23.68
C ALA A 160 -17.30 -3.15 -24.57
#